data_AF-A0A1G0LSR2-F1
#
_entry.id   AF-A0A1G0LSR2-F1
#
_cell.length_a   1.000
_cell.length_b   1.000
_cell.length_c   1.000
_cell.angle_alpha   90.00
_cell.angle_beta   90.00
_cell.angle_gamma   90.00
#
_symmetry.space_group_name_H-M   'P 1'
#
loop_
_entity.id
_entity.type
_entity.pdbx_description
1 polymer ?
#
loop_
_entity_poly.entity_id
_entity_poly.type
_entity_poly.pdbx_seq_one_letter_code
_entity_poly.pdbx_strand_id
1 'polypeptide(L)' 'MEDDGRGFDPERQREAGPGGHLGILGMRERAELVGGTVHVDSAPGRGTFVQAHFTFEERDAHDR' A
#
# COMPACT_ATOMS: atom_id res chain seq x y z
N MET A 1 3.96 -4.20 -6.51
CA MET A 1 5.22 -4.66 -5.90
C MET A 1 4.92 -5.93 -5.13
N GLU A 2 5.79 -6.92 -5.22
CA GLU A 2 5.60 -8.22 -4.57
C GLU A 2 6.88 -8.60 -3.83
N ASP A 3 6.74 -9.30 -2.71
CA ASP A 3 7.82 -9.98 -2.02
C ASP A 3 7.46 -11.43 -1.70
N ASP A 4 8.47 -12.31 -1.71
CA ASP A 4 8.36 -13.73 -1.37
C ASP A 4 8.57 -13.99 0.13
N GLY A 5 8.26 -12.99 0.98
CA GLY A 5 8.43 -13.08 2.41
C GLY A 5 7.46 -14.05 3.09
N ARG A 6 7.43 -14.03 4.42
CA ARG A 6 6.51 -14.90 5.19
C ARG A 6 5.04 -14.50 5.07
N GLY A 7 4.75 -13.32 4.52
CA GLY A 7 3.41 -12.73 4.55
C GLY A 7 2.88 -12.55 5.98
N PHE A 8 1.65 -12.03 6.08
CA PHE A 8 0.94 -11.82 7.33
C PHE A 8 -0.56 -11.88 7.08
N ASP A 9 -1.35 -11.97 8.15
CA ASP A 9 -2.80 -11.85 8.09
C ASP A 9 -3.18 -10.37 8.26
N PRO A 10 -3.72 -9.71 7.22
CA PRO A 10 -4.04 -8.28 7.28
C PRO A 10 -5.12 -7.94 8.31
N GLU A 11 -6.05 -8.85 8.59
CA GLU A 11 -7.13 -8.61 9.55
C GLU A 11 -6.60 -8.71 10.99
N ARG A 12 -5.75 -9.70 11.28
CA ARG A 12 -5.05 -9.78 12.58
C ARG A 12 -4.14 -8.59 12.84
N GLN A 13 -3.56 -8.02 11.79
CA GLN A 13 -2.68 -6.86 11.92
C GLN A 13 -3.45 -5.58 12.29
N ARG A 14 -4.75 -5.48 11.94
CA ARG A 14 -5.63 -4.38 12.39
C ARG A 14 -5.90 -4.45 13.89
N GLU A 15 -5.91 -5.64 14.46
CA GLU A 15 -6.22 -5.90 15.88
C GLU A 15 -4.99 -5.72 16.80
N ALA A 16 -3.77 -5.71 16.26
CA ALA A 16 -2.51 -5.76 17.02
C ALA A 16 -2.12 -4.48 17.80
N GLY A 17 -2.99 -3.46 17.85
CA GLY A 17 -2.76 -2.24 18.63
C GLY A 17 -1.73 -1.26 18.05
N PRO A 18 -1.42 -0.16 18.77
CA PRO A 18 -0.65 0.96 18.24
C PRO A 18 0.81 0.55 18.02
N GLY A 19 1.16 0.21 16.78
CA GLY A 19 2.54 -0.10 16.37
C GLY A 19 2.65 -1.16 15.28
N GLY A 20 1.72 -2.13 15.22
CA GLY A 20 1.78 -3.27 14.29
C GLY A 20 1.42 -2.94 12.83
N HIS A 21 0.77 -1.81 12.59
CA HIS A 21 0.18 -1.45 11.29
C HIS A 21 0.65 -0.09 10.76
N LEU A 22 1.65 0.57 11.37
CA LEU A 22 2.08 1.93 11.00
C LEU A 22 2.57 2.01 9.54
N GLY A 23 3.21 0.96 9.04
CA GLY A 23 3.66 0.91 7.64
C GLY A 23 2.49 0.95 6.65
N ILE A 24 1.50 0.07 6.82
CA ILE A 24 0.33 -0.01 5.93
C ILE A 24 -0.58 1.20 6.08
N LEU A 25 -0.80 1.65 7.32
CA LEU A 25 -1.55 2.87 7.59
C LEU A 25 -0.92 4.07 6.89
N GLY A 26 0.39 4.27 7.09
CA GLY A 26 1.11 5.37 6.43
C GLY A 26 1.12 5.26 4.91
N MET A 27 1.13 4.04 4.35
CA MET A 27 0.97 3.86 2.89
C MET A 27 -0.40 4.33 2.39
N ARG A 28 -1.47 3.99 3.12
CA ARG A 28 -2.84 4.42 2.79
C ARG A 28 -3.00 5.92 2.89
N GLU A 29 -2.59 6.51 4.02
CA GLU A 29 -2.62 7.96 4.25
C GLU A 29 -1.87 8.71 3.15
N ARG A 30 -0.65 8.27 2.80
CA ARG A 30 0.15 8.91 1.74
C ARG A 30 -0.48 8.80 0.37
N ALA A 31 -1.14 7.68 0.06
CA ALA A 31 -1.83 7.55 -1.23
C ALA A 31 -3.08 8.42 -1.29
N GLU A 32 -3.86 8.47 -0.22
CA GLU A 32 -5.03 9.34 -0.10
C GLU A 32 -4.65 10.82 -0.26
N LEU A 33 -3.52 11.25 0.30
CA LEU A 33 -3.01 12.63 0.17
C LEU A 33 -2.77 13.07 -1.27
N VAL A 34 -2.55 12.14 -2.20
CA VAL A 34 -2.34 12.42 -3.63
C VAL A 34 -3.48 11.90 -4.50
N GLY A 35 -4.66 11.65 -3.92
CA GLY A 35 -5.85 11.20 -4.64
C GLY A 35 -5.77 9.75 -5.15
N GLY A 36 -4.89 8.94 -4.57
CA GLY A 36 -4.72 7.54 -4.91
C GLY A 36 -5.29 6.57 -3.87
N THR A 37 -5.12 5.29 -4.16
CA THR A 37 -5.52 4.19 -3.27
C THR A 37 -4.44 3.13 -3.18
N VAL A 38 -4.36 2.41 -2.06
CA VAL A 38 -3.44 1.26 -1.89
C VAL A 38 -4.22 0.01 -1.53
N HIS A 39 -3.96 -1.07 -2.25
CA HIS A 39 -4.39 -2.42 -1.96
C HIS A 39 -3.20 -3.26 -1.47
N VAL A 40 -3.43 -4.05 -0.42
CA VAL A 40 -2.43 -4.98 0.15
C VAL A 40 -3.09 -6.34 0.25
N ASP A 41 -2.51 -7.32 -0.43
CA ASP A 41 -2.86 -8.74 -0.32
C ASP A 41 -1.68 -9.45 0.34
N SER A 42 -1.96 -10.15 1.43
CA SER A 42 -0.97 -10.98 2.11
C SER A 42 -1.66 -12.14 2.81
N ALA A 43 -0.96 -13.25 2.92
CA ALA A 43 -1.33 -14.33 3.80
C ALA A 43 -0.07 -15.01 4.33
N PRO A 44 -0.11 -15.63 5.52
CA PRO A 44 1.02 -16.42 6.04
C PRO A 44 1.49 -17.47 5.03
N GLY A 45 2.78 -17.44 4.70
CA GLY A 45 3.45 -18.31 3.73
C GLY A 45 3.28 -17.92 2.26
N ARG A 46 2.56 -16.84 1.93
CA ARG A 46 2.30 -16.40 0.54
C ARG A 46 3.04 -15.12 0.13
N GLY A 47 3.89 -14.57 1.00
CA GLY A 47 4.50 -13.26 0.74
C GLY A 47 3.51 -12.11 0.88
N THR A 48 3.86 -10.96 0.32
CA THR A 48 3.01 -9.77 0.30
C THR A 48 2.97 -9.15 -1.09
N PHE A 49 1.78 -8.80 -1.53
CA PHE A 49 1.55 -8.03 -2.73
C PHE A 49 0.96 -6.66 -2.37
N VAL A 50 1.59 -5.60 -2.87
CA VAL A 50 1.15 -4.21 -2.68
C VAL A 50 0.93 -3.55 -4.03
N GLN A 51 -0.26 -2.98 -4.21
CA GLN A 51 -0.64 -2.24 -5.41
C GLN A 51 -1.10 -0.84 -5.01
N ALA A 52 -0.58 0.18 -5.67
CA ALA A 52 -1.03 1.56 -5.52
C ALA A 52 -1.58 2.07 -6.85
N HIS A 53 -2.72 2.75 -6.81
CA HIS A 53 -3.37 3.36 -7.97
C HIS A 53 -3.42 4.86 -7.77
N PHE A 54 -3.07 5.59 -8.82
CA PHE A 54 -3.09 7.04 -8.85
C PHE A 54 -3.64 7.48 -10.19
N THR A 55 -4.50 8.49 -10.18
CA THR A 55 -4.83 9.23 -11.39
C THR A 55 -3.82 10.35 -11.52
N PHE A 56 -3.11 10.40 -12.65
CA PHE A 56 -2.26 11.53 -12.98
C PHE A 56 -2.84 12.24 -14.20
N GLU A 57 -2.89 13.57 -14.13
CA GLU A 57 -3.02 14.36 -15.35
C GLU A 57 -1.67 14.35 -16.05
N GLU A 58 -1.67 13.94 -17.32
CA GLU A 58 -0.47 14.02 -18.15
C GLU A 58 -0.14 15.51 -18.29
N ARG A 59 0.95 15.96 -17.64
CA ARG A 59 1.45 17.31 -17.85
C ARG A 59 1.96 17.32 -19.29
N ASP A 60 1.31 18.09 -20.16
CA ASP A 60 1.78 18.34 -21.52
C ASP A 60 3.27 18.66 -21.47
N ALA A 61 4.07 17.77 -22.06
CA ALA A 61 5.49 17.99 -22.27
C ALA A 61 5.67 19.01 -23.39
N HIS A 62 5.31 20.27 -23.14
CA HIS A 62 5.62 21.36 -24.04
C HIS A 62 5.84 22.67 -23.27
N ASP A 63 7.10 22.88 -22.88
CA ASP A 63 7.72 24.19 -23.07
C ASP A 63 9.18 23.91 -23.43
N ARG A 64 9.46 24.00 -24.73
CA ARG A 64 10.80 24.11 -25.30
C ARG A 64 11.09 25.59 -25.54
#